data_AF-A0AAV4HFN7-F1
#
_entry.id   AF-A0AAV4HFN7-F1
#
_cell.length_a   1.000
_cell.length_b   1.000
_cell.length_c   1.000
_cell.angle_alpha   90.00
_cell.angle_beta   90.00
_cell.angle_gamma   90.00
#
_symmetry.space_group_name_H-M   'P 1'
#
loop_
_entity.id
_entity.type
_entity.pdbx_description
1 polymer ?
#
loop_
_entity_poly.entity_id
_entity_poly.type
_entity_poly.pdbx_seq_one_letter_code
_entity_poly.pdbx_strand_id
1 'polypeptide(L)'
;MTTSLEQRLEVFQNKCLRHILKNEDLRGRTWLEPLNTIIRERRWRWLEHVCRRPQESLILRALRLTPQGQTSRGRPRETWRRTMERDLKERGLSLETAPLIAADRPRALHLPQAPGGS
;
A
#
# COMPACT_ATOMS: atom_id res chain seq x y z
N MET A 1 -2.47 -29.23 36.89
CA MET A 1 -3.15 -28.23 37.77
C MET A 1 -2.57 -26.81 37.66
N THR A 2 -1.40 -26.57 37.02
CA THR A 2 -0.79 -25.22 36.88
C THR A 2 -1.17 -24.48 35.58
N THR A 3 -1.70 -25.21 34.60
CA THR A 3 -2.04 -24.70 33.27
C THR A 3 -2.93 -23.45 33.31
N SER A 4 -3.86 -23.36 34.28
CA SER A 4 -4.74 -22.20 34.43
C SER A 4 -4.00 -20.94 34.90
N LEU A 5 -3.00 -21.06 35.76
CA LEU A 5 -2.20 -19.91 36.23
C LEU A 5 -1.22 -19.46 35.15
N GLU A 6 -0.58 -20.39 34.46
CA GLU A 6 0.30 -20.13 33.31
C GLU A 6 -0.46 -19.35 32.22
N GLN A 7 -1.67 -19.78 31.87
CA GLN A 7 -2.54 -19.07 30.92
C GLN A 7 -2.89 -17.64 31.38
N ARG A 8 -3.20 -17.44 32.67
CA ARG A 8 -3.52 -16.11 33.19
C ARG A 8 -2.32 -15.17 33.14
N LEU A 9 -1.12 -15.68 33.41
CA LEU A 9 0.12 -14.92 33.29
C LEU A 9 0.43 -14.57 31.84
N GLU A 10 0.23 -15.51 30.91
CA GLU A 10 0.43 -15.27 29.47
C GLU A 10 -0.52 -14.20 28.93
N VAL A 11 -1.80 -14.24 29.31
CA VAL A 11 -2.78 -13.21 28.93
C VAL A 11 -2.40 -11.84 29.49
N PHE A 12 -1.95 -11.80 30.76
CA PHE A 12 -1.49 -10.57 31.39
C PHE A 12 -0.27 -10.00 30.68
N GLN A 13 0.75 -10.83 30.42
CA GLN A 13 1.94 -10.46 29.68
C GLN A 13 1.60 -9.90 28.30
N ASN A 14 0.76 -10.60 27.53
CA ASN A 14 0.33 -10.18 26.20
C ASN A 14 -0.43 -8.84 26.23
N LYS A 15 -1.26 -8.60 27.25
CA LYS A 15 -1.96 -7.32 27.44
C LYS A 15 -0.99 -6.18 27.70
N CYS A 16 0.01 -6.38 28.57
CA CYS A 16 1.04 -5.39 28.86
C CYS A 16 1.91 -5.10 27.63
N LEU A 17 2.35 -6.14 26.91
CA LEU A 17 3.17 -6.00 25.72
C LEU A 17 2.45 -5.19 24.63
N ARG A 18 1.13 -5.36 24.43
CA ARG A 18 0.36 -4.55 23.47
C ARG A 18 0.28 -3.07 23.83
N HIS A 19 0.41 -2.72 25.12
CA HIS A 19 0.44 -1.32 25.58
C HIS A 19 1.84 -0.70 25.46
N ILE A 20 2.88 -1.50 25.70
CA ILE A 20 4.26 -1.01 25.79
C ILE A 20 4.94 -0.97 24.42
N LEU A 21 4.73 -2.01 23.59
CA LEU A 21 5.37 -2.11 22.29
C LEU A 21 4.62 -1.30 21.25
N LYS A 22 5.28 -0.29 20.68
CA LYS A 22 4.73 0.47 19.56
C LYS A 22 4.84 -0.35 18.28
N ASN A 23 3.94 -0.10 17.33
CA ASN A 23 3.98 -0.74 16.02
C ASN A 23 5.29 -0.45 15.26
N GLU A 24 5.95 0.68 15.54
CA GLU A 24 7.25 1.04 14.98
C GLU A 24 8.36 0.11 15.50
N ASP A 25 8.39 -0.15 16.81
CA ASP A 25 9.35 -1.06 17.45
C ASP A 25 9.19 -2.49 16.94
N LEU A 26 7.93 -2.94 16.80
CA LEU A 26 7.63 -4.27 16.26
C LEU A 26 8.15 -4.42 14.84
N ARG A 27 7.93 -3.42 13.96
CA ARG A 27 8.42 -3.46 12.59
C ARG A 27 9.95 -3.48 12.52
N GLY A 28 10.63 -2.69 13.34
CA GLY A 28 12.09 -2.68 13.41
C GLY A 28 12.68 -4.04 13.82
N ARG A 29 12.03 -4.73 14.76
CA ARG A 29 12.47 -6.07 15.22
C ARG A 29 12.12 -7.20 14.27
N THR A 30 11.00 -7.09 13.56
CA THR A 30 10.49 -8.12 12.64
C THR A 30 10.88 -7.90 11.18
N TRP A 31 11.62 -6.81 10.89
CA TRP A 31 12.02 -6.40 9.54
C TRP A 31 10.84 -6.26 8.59
N LEU A 32 9.67 -5.91 9.12
CA LEU A 32 8.44 -5.75 8.35
C LEU A 32 8.36 -4.34 7.77
N GLU A 33 8.10 -4.27 6.46
CA GLU A 33 7.77 -3.00 5.83
C GLU A 33 6.46 -2.41 6.38
N PRO A 34 6.35 -1.07 6.49
CA PRO A 34 5.09 -0.43 6.79
C PRO A 34 4.01 -0.83 5.79
N LEU A 35 2.82 -1.18 6.30
CA LEU A 35 1.70 -1.62 5.45
C LEU A 35 1.35 -0.57 4.39
N ASN A 36 1.45 0.72 4.71
CA ASN A 36 1.23 1.81 3.77
C ASN A 36 2.17 1.72 2.55
N THR A 37 3.44 1.35 2.76
CA THR A 37 4.43 1.13 1.70
C THR A 37 4.02 -0.03 0.80
N ILE A 38 3.62 -1.16 1.40
CA ILE A 38 3.16 -2.35 0.68
C ILE A 38 1.91 -2.03 -0.16
N ILE A 39 0.92 -1.36 0.42
CA ILE A 39 -0.31 -0.98 -0.29
C ILE A 39 0.00 -0.01 -1.44
N ARG A 40 0.90 0.97 -1.22
CA ARG A 40 1.34 1.90 -2.26
C ARG A 40 2.03 1.18 -3.42
N GLU A 41 2.90 0.23 -3.14
CA GLU A 41 3.58 -0.56 -4.18
C GLU A 41 2.60 -1.46 -4.95
N ARG A 42 1.64 -2.08 -4.27
CA ARG A 42 0.58 -2.87 -4.93
C ARG A 42 -0.28 -2.01 -5.85
N ARG A 43 -0.65 -0.80 -5.41
CA ARG A 43 -1.39 0.15 -6.21
C ARG A 43 -0.60 0.60 -7.45
N TRP A 44 0.70 0.85 -7.29
CA TRP A 44 1.61 1.15 -8.39
C TRP A 44 1.70 -0.01 -9.40
N ARG A 45 1.88 -1.26 -8.94
CA ARG A 45 1.88 -2.44 -9.83
C ARG A 45 0.56 -2.61 -10.60
N TRP A 46 -0.57 -2.31 -9.96
CA TRP A 46 -1.86 -2.32 -10.63
C TRP A 46 -1.94 -1.24 -11.70
N LEU A 47 -1.48 -0.02 -11.40
CA LEU A 47 -1.44 1.08 -12.38
C LEU A 47 -0.59 0.69 -13.58
N GLU A 48 0.59 0.12 -13.36
CA GLU A 48 1.42 -0.41 -14.43
C GLU A 48 0.68 -1.46 -15.27
N HIS A 49 -0.01 -2.40 -14.63
CA HIS A 49 -0.80 -3.41 -15.34
C HIS A 49 -1.89 -2.78 -16.21
N VAL A 50 -2.61 -1.78 -15.70
CA VAL A 50 -3.65 -1.07 -16.46
C VAL A 50 -3.08 -0.29 -17.63
N CYS A 51 -1.94 0.39 -17.45
CA CYS A 51 -1.29 1.16 -18.50
C CYS A 51 -0.75 0.30 -19.65
N ARG A 52 -0.40 -0.97 -19.39
CA ARG A 52 0.03 -1.92 -20.45
C ARG A 52 -1.13 -2.52 -21.26
N ARG A 53 -2.39 -2.27 -20.90
CA ARG A 53 -3.54 -2.77 -21.66
C ARG A 53 -3.71 -1.95 -22.96
N PRO A 54 -4.35 -2.52 -24.00
CA PRO A 54 -4.64 -1.79 -25.24
C PRO A 54 -5.43 -0.49 -24.99
N GLN A 55 -5.30 0.48 -25.89
CA GLN A 55 -5.98 1.77 -25.75
C GLN A 55 -7.52 1.65 -25.73
N GLU A 56 -8.09 0.62 -26.37
CA GLU A 56 -9.53 0.34 -26.32
C GLU A 56 -9.99 -0.27 -24.99
N SER A 57 -9.08 -0.56 -24.07
CA SER A 57 -9.44 -1.16 -22.78
C SER A 57 -10.33 -0.24 -21.96
N LEU A 58 -11.50 -0.74 -21.59
CA LEU A 58 -12.46 -0.04 -20.73
C LEU A 58 -11.83 0.45 -19.42
N ILE A 59 -10.89 -0.32 -18.85
CA ILE A 59 -10.23 0.02 -17.59
C ILE A 59 -9.28 1.22 -17.77
N LEU A 60 -8.50 1.24 -18.86
CA LEU A 60 -7.62 2.38 -19.17
C LEU A 60 -8.44 3.64 -19.49
N ARG A 61 -9.57 3.49 -20.17
CA ARG A 61 -10.50 4.60 -20.46
C ARG A 61 -11.15 5.14 -19.18
N ALA A 62 -11.58 4.25 -18.28
CA ALA A 62 -12.13 4.62 -16.98
C ALA A 62 -11.10 5.32 -16.07
N LEU A 63 -9.83 4.90 -16.12
CA LEU A 63 -8.73 5.54 -15.41
C LEU A 63 -8.53 7.01 -15.81
N ARG A 64 -8.65 7.32 -17.11
CA ARG A 64 -8.50 8.67 -17.67
C ARG A 64 -9.75 9.53 -17.51
N LEU A 65 -10.91 8.92 -17.27
CA LEU A 65 -12.17 9.63 -17.17
C LEU A 65 -12.15 10.55 -15.94
N THR A 66 -12.33 11.83 -16.17
CA THR A 66 -12.61 12.81 -15.10
C THR A 66 -14.13 12.92 -14.98
N PRO A 67 -14.73 12.54 -13.84
CA PRO A 67 -16.17 12.67 -13.68
C PRO A 67 -16.55 14.15 -13.71
N GLN A 68 -17.36 14.53 -14.69
CA GLN A 68 -17.88 15.89 -14.83
C GLN A 68 -19.14 16.01 -13.97
N GLY A 69 -19.10 16.84 -12.92
CA GLY A 69 -20.24 17.05 -12.04
C GLY A 69 -19.95 17.91 -10.82
N GLN A 70 -20.99 18.49 -10.25
CA GLN A 70 -20.91 19.23 -8.99
C GLN A 70 -20.71 18.26 -7.83
N THR A 71 -19.61 18.41 -7.09
CA THR A 71 -19.41 17.68 -5.84
C THR A 71 -20.38 18.21 -4.80
N SER A 72 -20.99 17.32 -4.01
CA SER A 72 -21.83 17.76 -2.88
C SER A 72 -21.05 18.70 -1.95
N ARG A 73 -21.74 19.72 -1.41
CA ARG A 73 -21.15 20.63 -0.41
C ARG A 73 -20.65 19.81 0.79
N GLY A 74 -19.34 19.83 1.04
CA GLY A 74 -18.71 19.11 2.14
C GLY A 74 -17.29 18.61 1.82
N ARG A 75 -16.72 17.80 2.71
CA ARG A 75 -15.42 17.14 2.48
C ARG A 75 -15.55 16.20 1.28
N PRO A 76 -14.77 16.39 0.21
CA PRO A 76 -14.77 15.45 -0.91
C PRO A 76 -14.42 14.04 -0.43
N ARG A 77 -15.12 13.03 -0.94
CA ARG A 77 -14.75 11.63 -0.68
C ARG A 77 -13.36 11.37 -1.25
N GLU A 78 -12.56 10.62 -0.50
CA GLU A 78 -11.30 10.08 -1.02
C GLU A 78 -11.67 9.09 -2.14
N THR A 79 -11.19 9.36 -3.35
CA THR A 79 -11.40 8.51 -4.51
C THR A 79 -10.12 7.78 -4.83
N TRP A 80 -10.24 6.62 -5.47
CA TRP A 80 -9.09 5.84 -5.91
C TRP A 80 -8.11 6.71 -6.75
N ARG A 81 -8.63 7.57 -7.63
CA ARG A 81 -7.84 8.51 -8.44
C ARG A 81 -7.04 9.50 -7.59
N ARG A 82 -7.66 10.13 -6.57
CA ARG A 82 -6.96 11.08 -5.67
C ARG A 82 -5.88 10.39 -4.83
N THR A 83 -6.17 9.18 -4.36
CA THR A 83 -5.20 8.38 -3.64
C THR A 83 -4.00 8.03 -4.53
N MET A 84 -4.23 7.70 -5.81
CA MET A 84 -3.15 7.50 -6.77
C MET A 84 -2.37 8.78 -7.05
N GLU A 85 -3.04 9.88 -7.34
CA GLU A 85 -2.37 11.15 -7.60
C GLU A 85 -1.46 11.56 -6.43
N ARG A 86 -1.85 11.28 -5.18
CA ARG A 86 -0.99 11.46 -4.00
C ARG A 86 0.22 10.53 -4.01
N ASP A 87 0.02 9.23 -4.22
CA ASP A 87 1.13 8.27 -4.30
C ASP A 87 2.13 8.61 -5.42
N LEU A 88 1.61 9.09 -6.56
CA LEU A 88 2.41 9.53 -7.71
C LEU A 88 3.19 10.79 -7.40
N LYS A 89 2.54 11.76 -6.74
CA LYS A 89 3.19 13.01 -6.32
C LYS A 89 4.35 12.74 -5.37
N GLU A 90 4.23 11.76 -4.48
CA GLU A 90 5.34 11.31 -3.61
C GLU A 90 6.52 10.75 -4.40
N ARG A 91 6.31 10.29 -5.64
CA ARG A 91 7.35 9.83 -6.57
C ARG A 91 7.77 10.89 -7.60
N GLY A 92 7.23 12.12 -7.50
CA GLY A 92 7.47 13.18 -8.49
C GLY A 92 6.76 12.96 -9.84
N LEU A 93 5.74 12.10 -9.88
CA LEU A 93 4.99 11.74 -11.10
C LEU A 93 3.58 12.32 -11.08
N SER A 94 2.97 12.42 -12.26
CA SER A 94 1.55 12.75 -12.44
C SER A 94 0.81 11.57 -13.07
N LEU A 95 -0.52 11.56 -13.02
CA LEU A 95 -1.33 10.51 -13.66
C LEU A 95 -1.15 10.49 -15.20
N GLU A 96 -0.73 11.61 -15.78
CA GLU A 96 -0.44 11.75 -17.22
C GLU A 96 0.93 11.17 -17.59
N THR A 97 1.94 11.31 -16.72
CA THR A 97 3.31 10.84 -16.98
C THR A 97 3.59 9.45 -16.44
N ALA A 98 2.84 9.00 -15.44
CA ALA A 98 2.96 7.67 -14.85
C ALA A 98 2.82 6.52 -15.86
N PRO A 99 1.88 6.55 -16.83
CA PRO A 99 1.75 5.51 -17.85
C PRO A 99 2.99 5.36 -18.73
N LEU A 100 3.69 6.46 -19.03
CA LEU A 100 4.90 6.47 -19.87
C LEU A 100 6.06 5.74 -19.19
N ILE A 101 6.21 5.94 -17.88
CA ILE A 101 7.27 5.33 -17.07
C ILE A 101 6.92 3.89 -16.69
N ALA A 102 5.64 3.62 -16.46
CA ALA A 102 5.12 2.30 -16.10
C ALA A 102 5.25 1.26 -17.23
N ALA A 103 5.18 1.71 -18.49
CA ALA A 103 5.36 0.85 -19.66
C ALA A 103 6.79 0.31 -19.77
N ASP A 104 7.78 1.05 -19.28
CA ASP A 104 9.21 0.78 -19.50
C ASP A 104 9.85 -0.11 -18.40
N ARG A 105 9.10 -0.43 -17.33
CA ARG A 105 9.62 -1.27 -16.24
C ARG A 105 9.55 -2.76 -16.61
N PRO A 106 10.69 -3.49 -16.68
CA PRO A 106 10.65 -4.95 -16.83
C PRO A 106 9.91 -5.55 -15.62
N ARG A 107 9.17 -6.65 -15.85
CA ARG A 107 8.35 -7.34 -14.84
C ARG A 107 9.22 -7.87 -13.70
N ALA A 108 9.57 -7.00 -12.76
CA ALA A 108 10.37 -7.38 -11.60
C ALA A 108 9.47 -8.17 -10.63
N LEU A 109 9.66 -9.49 -10.62
CA LEU A 109 9.31 -10.34 -9.48
C LEU A 109 10.19 -9.89 -8.32
N HIS A 110 9.75 -8.88 -7.56
CA HIS A 110 10.31 -8.59 -6.27
C HIS A 110 9.92 -9.74 -5.33
N LEU A 111 10.80 -10.73 -5.24
CA LEU A 111 10.89 -11.56 -4.06
C LEU A 111 11.53 -10.70 -2.96
N PRO A 112 10.96 -10.67 -1.74
CA PRO A 112 11.64 -10.07 -0.60
C PRO A 112 12.96 -10.82 -0.41
N GLN A 113 14.08 -10.17 -0.69
CA GLN A 113 15.39 -10.72 -0.36
C GLN A 113 15.51 -10.70 1.16
N ALA A 114 15.63 -11.88 1.77
CA ALA A 114 16.03 -11.99 3.17
C ALA A 114 17.45 -11.40 3.30
N PRO A 115 17.72 -10.54 4.29
CA PRO A 115 19.09 -10.07 4.50
C PRO A 115 19.97 -11.28 4.87
N GLY A 116 21.09 -11.39 4.16
CA GLY A 116 22.09 -12.42 4.38
C GLY A 116 22.57 -12.42 5.83
N GLY A 117 22.64 -13.61 6.40
CA GLY A 117 23.28 -13.83 7.69
C GLY A 117 24.76 -13.47 7.60
N SER A 118 25.20 -12.68 8.57
CA SER A 118 26.59 -12.60 9.01
C SER A 118 26.60 -12.88 10.50
#